data_AF-A0A7V6PSK3-F1
#
_entry.id   AF-A0A7V6PSK3-F1
#
_cell.length_a   1.000
_cell.length_b   1.000
_cell.length_c   1.000
_cell.angle_alpha   90.00
_cell.angle_beta   90.00
_cell.angle_gamma   90.00
#
_symmetry.space_group_name_H-M   'P 1'
#
loop_
_entity.id
_entity.type
_entity.pdbx_description
1 polymer ?
#
loop_
_entity_poly.entity_id
_entity_poly.type
_entity_poly.pdbx_seq_one_letter_code
_entity_poly.pdbx_strand_id
1 'polypeptide(L)'
;MKRFLALTLLLLFMAEGAEAASFSLVSVPYYNIEGYPLVSCISMVLGYFGTEVDQEELKTRLVFSGIENPFNAVDYMDSKGFKMYVTQLQIREIKNLIDRSEIPVIVGQSFRRPYDYIYWRVVIGFDDEKGIITNDPILRNNYQIAEDKFNSLWVREAPNITIVIVPKDKKLSITENNTVKNAMSMYFSAISYISKSDWKSARAELEKYLKIYPDNPLGLNAYAYVLLQLGELENAKGAINKVLPKYPLPFIYDTAGLIYWKLNEIDRAEQYFYNAYISTPSNREIVKNYANFLIAQAKIDEAKGILNSYLLIQPEDGEIKSLLDSLNSR
;
A
#
# COMPACT_ATOMS: atom_id res chain seq x y z
N MET A 1 -38.87 57.80 -17.88
CA MET A 1 -37.76 57.26 -17.05
C MET A 1 -38.35 56.37 -15.96
N LYS A 2 -37.96 55.08 -15.97
CA LYS A 2 -37.94 54.06 -14.87
C LYS A 2 -39.22 53.91 -14.02
N ARG A 3 -40.11 52.94 -14.28
CA ARG A 3 -40.08 51.51 -13.83
C ARG A 3 -39.63 51.32 -12.37
N PHE A 4 -40.59 51.08 -11.47
CA PHE A 4 -40.43 50.28 -10.26
C PHE A 4 -41.76 49.55 -9.98
N LEU A 5 -41.82 48.29 -10.38
CA LEU A 5 -42.82 47.31 -9.97
C LEU A 5 -42.08 45.97 -9.77
N ALA A 6 -42.58 45.14 -8.86
CA ALA A 6 -42.10 43.83 -8.45
C ALA A 6 -41.12 43.80 -7.26
N LEU A 7 -41.69 44.04 -6.07
CA LEU A 7 -41.22 43.46 -4.81
C LEU A 7 -41.99 42.13 -4.60
N THR A 8 -41.50 41.03 -5.16
CA THR A 8 -41.99 39.68 -4.81
C THR A 8 -40.94 38.62 -5.17
N LEU A 9 -40.76 37.67 -4.26
CA LEU A 9 -39.94 36.46 -4.35
C LEU A 9 -38.42 36.65 -4.28
N LEU A 10 -37.88 36.66 -3.06
CA LEU A 10 -36.59 36.04 -2.79
C LEU A 10 -36.62 35.47 -1.37
N LEU A 11 -36.03 34.27 -1.21
CA LEU A 11 -35.89 33.46 0.01
C LEU A 11 -37.04 32.50 0.36
N LEU A 12 -37.15 31.45 -0.46
CA LEU A 12 -37.43 30.09 0.01
C LEU A 12 -36.76 29.11 -0.96
N PHE A 13 -35.42 29.07 -0.95
CA PHE A 13 -34.74 27.83 -1.31
C PHE A 13 -34.81 26.95 -0.07
N MET A 14 -35.82 26.08 -0.05
CA MET A 14 -35.82 24.94 0.85
C MET A 14 -34.55 24.15 0.57
N ALA A 15 -33.78 23.91 1.62
CA ALA A 15 -32.81 22.83 1.64
C ALA A 15 -33.62 21.53 1.47
N GLU A 16 -33.72 21.02 0.24
CA GLU A 16 -33.99 19.61 0.01
C GLU A 16 -32.88 18.85 0.75
N GLY A 17 -33.23 18.18 1.84
CA GLY A 17 -32.33 17.26 2.50
C GLY A 17 -31.87 16.25 1.46
N ALA A 18 -30.58 16.17 1.21
CA ALA A 18 -30.02 15.14 0.34
C ALA A 18 -30.46 13.78 0.91
N GLU A 19 -31.33 13.09 0.19
CA GLU A 19 -31.80 11.75 0.56
C GLU A 19 -30.59 10.82 0.61
N ALA A 20 -30.48 10.00 1.67
CA ALA A 20 -29.34 9.10 1.85
C ALA A 20 -29.24 8.17 0.64
N ALA A 21 -28.10 8.22 -0.07
CA ALA A 21 -27.90 7.45 -1.29
C ALA A 21 -27.24 6.10 -0.98
N SER A 22 -27.65 5.07 -1.70
CA SER A 22 -27.03 3.74 -1.67
C SER A 22 -26.95 3.19 -3.08
N PHE A 23 -25.78 2.67 -3.45
CA PHE A 23 -25.55 2.05 -4.76
C PHE A 23 -24.46 0.98 -4.65
N SER A 24 -24.62 -0.13 -5.37
CA SER A 24 -23.62 -1.21 -5.37
C SER A 24 -23.61 -2.01 -6.67
N LEU A 25 -22.42 -2.27 -7.17
CA LEU A 25 -22.11 -3.13 -8.32
C LEU A 25 -21.99 -4.59 -7.87
N VAL A 26 -23.10 -5.19 -7.42
CA VAL A 26 -23.12 -6.57 -6.89
C VAL A 26 -22.69 -7.64 -7.91
N SER A 27 -22.64 -7.30 -9.20
CA SER A 27 -22.15 -8.17 -10.27
C SER A 27 -20.63 -8.26 -10.36
N VAL A 28 -19.87 -7.47 -9.58
CA VAL A 28 -18.40 -7.61 -9.52
C VAL A 28 -18.07 -8.98 -8.92
N PRO A 29 -17.39 -9.88 -9.67
CA PRO A 29 -17.06 -11.21 -9.17
C PRO A 29 -16.06 -11.11 -8.01
N TYR A 30 -15.95 -12.20 -7.24
CA TYR A 30 -15.01 -12.29 -6.14
C TYR A 30 -13.92 -13.32 -6.43
N TYR A 31 -12.67 -12.89 -6.34
CA TYR A 31 -11.48 -13.72 -6.48
C TYR A 31 -10.52 -13.50 -5.31
N ASN A 32 -9.89 -14.56 -4.82
CA ASN A 32 -8.84 -14.48 -3.81
C ASN A 32 -7.65 -15.33 -4.26
N ILE A 33 -6.57 -14.65 -4.63
CA ILE A 33 -5.28 -15.26 -4.92
C ILE A 33 -4.42 -15.00 -3.70
N GLU A 34 -4.15 -16.06 -2.94
CA GLU A 34 -3.44 -15.97 -1.66
C GLU A 34 -2.07 -15.29 -1.84
N GLY A 35 -1.83 -14.25 -1.04
CA GLY A 35 -0.60 -13.44 -1.09
C GLY A 35 -0.55 -12.38 -2.19
N TYR A 36 -1.54 -12.31 -3.08
CA TYR A 36 -1.55 -11.39 -4.24
C TYR A 36 -2.85 -10.58 -4.33
N PRO A 37 -3.06 -9.62 -3.40
CA PRO A 37 -4.29 -8.83 -3.34
C PRO A 37 -4.50 -7.92 -4.55
N LEU A 38 -3.45 -7.36 -5.17
CA LEU A 38 -3.61 -6.54 -6.38
C LEU A 38 -4.03 -7.40 -7.58
N VAL A 39 -3.40 -8.57 -7.77
CA VAL A 39 -3.80 -9.52 -8.82
C VAL A 39 -5.27 -9.88 -8.64
N SER A 40 -5.69 -10.20 -7.41
CA SER A 40 -7.08 -10.49 -7.05
C SER A 40 -8.02 -9.34 -7.43
N CYS A 41 -7.69 -8.11 -7.04
CA CYS A 41 -8.51 -6.93 -7.32
C CYS A 41 -8.65 -6.66 -8.82
N ILE A 42 -7.56 -6.79 -9.57
CA ILE A 42 -7.58 -6.58 -11.03
C ILE A 42 -8.42 -7.67 -11.71
N SER A 43 -8.31 -8.92 -11.27
CA SER A 43 -9.17 -10.00 -11.77
C SER A 43 -10.65 -9.72 -11.54
N MET A 44 -11.02 -9.16 -10.38
CA MET A 44 -12.43 -8.79 -10.09
C MET A 44 -12.92 -7.70 -11.04
N VAL A 45 -12.12 -6.65 -11.27
CA VAL A 45 -12.51 -5.54 -12.14
C VAL A 45 -12.61 -5.96 -13.60
N LEU A 46 -11.66 -6.74 -14.11
CA LEU A 46 -11.72 -7.26 -15.48
C LEU A 46 -12.90 -8.22 -15.68
N GLY A 47 -13.16 -9.10 -14.71
CA GLY A 47 -14.32 -10.00 -14.72
C GLY A 47 -15.65 -9.25 -14.70
N TYR A 48 -15.74 -8.12 -13.98
CA TYR A 48 -16.92 -7.25 -14.01
C TYR A 48 -17.22 -6.70 -15.42
N PHE A 49 -16.18 -6.38 -16.19
CA PHE A 49 -16.31 -5.98 -17.59
C PHE A 49 -16.39 -7.17 -18.58
N GLY A 50 -16.60 -8.39 -18.09
CA GLY A 50 -16.78 -9.58 -18.91
C GLY A 50 -15.50 -10.07 -19.60
N THR A 51 -14.32 -9.64 -19.13
CA THR A 51 -13.04 -10.11 -19.66
C THR A 51 -12.56 -11.32 -18.87
N GLU A 52 -12.25 -12.41 -19.57
CA GLU A 52 -11.64 -13.60 -18.97
C GLU A 52 -10.21 -13.27 -18.52
N VAL A 53 -9.86 -13.69 -17.30
CA VAL A 53 -8.57 -13.39 -16.68
C VAL A 53 -7.84 -14.67 -16.34
N ASP A 54 -6.73 -14.92 -17.04
CA ASP A 54 -5.74 -15.88 -16.58
C ASP A 54 -4.96 -15.25 -15.41
N GLN A 55 -5.25 -15.73 -14.20
CA GLN A 55 -4.70 -15.21 -12.95
C GLN A 55 -3.21 -15.51 -12.82
N GLU A 56 -2.73 -16.63 -13.36
CA GLU A 56 -1.30 -16.96 -13.35
C GLU A 56 -0.56 -16.10 -14.36
N GLU A 57 -1.11 -15.89 -15.56
CA GLU A 57 -0.56 -14.93 -16.53
C GLU A 57 -0.46 -13.54 -15.90
N LEU A 58 -1.54 -13.05 -15.29
CA LEU A 58 -1.58 -11.75 -14.65
C LEU A 58 -0.53 -11.65 -13.52
N LYS A 59 -0.44 -12.67 -12.67
CA LYS A 59 0.58 -12.74 -11.61
C LYS A 59 2.00 -12.68 -12.17
N THR A 60 2.33 -13.43 -13.22
CA THR A 60 3.68 -13.38 -13.83
C THR A 60 4.06 -12.00 -14.38
N ARG A 61 3.06 -11.19 -14.77
CA ARG A 61 3.28 -9.83 -15.28
C ARG A 61 3.40 -8.81 -14.16
N LEU A 62 2.56 -8.92 -13.13
CA LEU A 62 2.46 -7.91 -12.07
C LEU A 62 3.47 -8.11 -10.95
N VAL A 63 3.84 -9.36 -10.68
CA VAL A 63 4.66 -9.73 -9.53
C VAL A 63 6.11 -9.89 -9.97
N PHE A 64 6.97 -9.10 -9.36
CA PHE A 64 8.41 -9.26 -9.50
C PHE A 64 9.04 -9.41 -8.11
N SER A 65 9.77 -10.50 -7.88
CA SER A 65 10.33 -10.86 -6.56
C SER A 65 9.30 -10.84 -5.41
N GLY A 66 8.06 -11.28 -5.67
CA GLY A 66 6.98 -11.30 -4.68
C GLY A 66 6.32 -9.95 -4.42
N ILE A 67 6.70 -8.88 -5.13
CA ILE A 67 6.12 -7.54 -4.97
C ILE A 67 5.19 -7.25 -6.14
N GLU A 68 3.95 -6.88 -5.83
CA GLU A 68 2.97 -6.42 -6.81
C GLU A 68 3.25 -4.96 -7.20
N ASN A 69 3.47 -4.72 -8.50
CA ASN A 69 3.64 -3.37 -9.04
C ASN A 69 2.50 -3.03 -10.02
N PRO A 70 1.61 -2.08 -9.69
CA PRO A 70 0.50 -1.70 -10.57
C PRO A 70 0.97 -1.14 -11.92
N PHE A 71 2.15 -0.53 -12.00
CA PHE A 71 2.66 0.01 -13.26
C PHE A 71 3.05 -1.06 -14.26
N ASN A 72 3.39 -2.28 -13.81
CA ASN A 72 3.66 -3.41 -14.70
C ASN A 72 2.38 -3.91 -15.39
N ALA A 73 1.21 -3.60 -14.83
CA ALA A 73 -0.08 -3.97 -15.40
C ALA A 73 -0.54 -3.04 -16.53
N VAL A 74 0.06 -1.85 -16.69
CA VAL A 74 -0.44 -0.81 -17.61
C VAL A 74 -0.47 -1.31 -19.05
N ASP A 75 0.65 -1.86 -19.54
CA ASP A 75 0.74 -2.38 -20.91
C ASP A 75 -0.16 -3.61 -21.11
N TYR A 76 -0.30 -4.44 -20.07
CA TYR A 76 -1.23 -5.57 -20.09
C TYR A 76 -2.67 -5.10 -20.24
N MET A 77 -3.12 -4.12 -19.44
CA MET A 77 -4.45 -3.53 -19.57
C MET A 77 -4.67 -2.94 -20.96
N ASP A 78 -3.66 -2.23 -21.48
CA ASP A 78 -3.74 -1.62 -22.81
C ASP A 78 -3.98 -2.69 -23.90
N SER A 79 -3.24 -3.80 -23.84
CA SER A 79 -3.38 -4.95 -24.75
C SER A 79 -4.71 -5.69 -24.64
N LYS A 80 -5.39 -5.59 -23.48
CA LYS A 80 -6.72 -6.15 -23.24
C LYS A 80 -7.86 -5.18 -23.59
N GLY A 81 -7.55 -4.00 -24.15
CA GLY A 81 -8.56 -3.01 -24.54
C GLY A 81 -9.01 -2.10 -23.40
N PHE A 82 -8.27 -2.07 -22.30
CA PHE A 82 -8.54 -1.23 -21.13
C PHE A 82 -7.56 -0.08 -21.05
N LYS A 83 -7.99 1.00 -20.39
CA LYS A 83 -7.11 2.04 -19.88
C LYS A 83 -7.01 1.88 -18.37
N MET A 84 -5.78 1.95 -17.85
CA MET A 84 -5.49 1.89 -16.43
C MET A 84 -4.94 3.22 -15.94
N TYR A 85 -5.57 3.76 -14.91
CA TYR A 85 -5.14 4.96 -14.22
C TYR A 85 -4.63 4.58 -12.83
N VAL A 86 -3.42 5.01 -12.49
CA VAL A 86 -2.91 4.99 -11.11
C VAL A 86 -2.92 6.42 -10.61
N THR A 87 -3.84 6.76 -9.70
CA THR A 87 -4.16 8.14 -9.32
C THR A 87 -4.52 8.27 -7.84
N GLN A 88 -4.97 9.45 -7.42
CA GLN A 88 -5.48 9.73 -6.08
C GLN A 88 -6.90 10.27 -6.17
N LEU A 89 -7.87 9.55 -5.60
CA LEU A 89 -9.27 9.95 -5.60
C LEU A 89 -9.78 10.17 -4.17
N GLN A 90 -10.51 11.25 -3.96
CA GLN A 90 -11.29 11.45 -2.75
C GLN A 90 -12.50 10.52 -2.73
N ILE A 91 -13.03 10.25 -1.54
CA ILE A 91 -14.18 9.34 -1.39
C ILE A 91 -15.38 9.76 -2.25
N ARG A 92 -15.62 11.07 -2.41
CA ARG A 92 -16.66 11.62 -3.29
C ARG A 92 -16.44 11.25 -4.76
N GLU A 93 -15.20 11.29 -5.24
CA GLU A 93 -14.87 10.92 -6.61
C GLU A 93 -15.03 9.41 -6.82
N ILE A 94 -14.66 8.60 -5.83
CA ILE A 94 -14.89 7.15 -5.83
C ILE A 94 -16.40 6.85 -5.92
N LYS A 95 -17.22 7.47 -5.06
CA LYS A 95 -18.69 7.31 -5.09
C LYS A 95 -19.25 7.68 -6.47
N ASN A 96 -18.80 8.80 -7.06
CA ASN A 96 -19.21 9.25 -8.41
C ASN A 96 -18.84 8.26 -9.52
N LEU A 97 -17.71 7.56 -9.42
CA LEU A 97 -17.34 6.53 -10.40
C LEU A 97 -18.23 5.30 -10.28
N ILE A 98 -18.65 4.98 -9.06
CA ILE A 98 -19.49 3.83 -8.77
C ILE A 98 -20.93 4.07 -9.23
N ASP A 99 -21.57 5.18 -8.84
CA ASP A 99 -23.00 5.43 -9.07
C ASP A 99 -23.34 5.97 -10.47
N ARG A 100 -22.51 6.84 -11.04
CA ARG A 100 -22.78 7.52 -12.33
C ARG A 100 -22.07 6.86 -13.49
N SER A 101 -20.95 6.21 -13.22
CA SER A 101 -20.12 5.60 -14.27
C SER A 101 -20.13 4.08 -14.20
N GLU A 102 -20.64 3.46 -13.14
CA GLU A 102 -20.61 2.00 -12.95
C GLU A 102 -19.19 1.44 -13.16
N ILE A 103 -18.23 1.98 -12.40
CA ILE A 103 -16.82 1.59 -12.45
C ILE A 103 -16.36 1.21 -11.04
N PRO A 104 -16.07 -0.08 -10.78
CA PRO A 104 -15.45 -0.49 -9.53
C PRO A 104 -14.06 0.13 -9.41
N VAL A 105 -13.67 0.52 -8.20
CA VAL A 105 -12.42 1.25 -7.95
C VAL A 105 -11.53 0.45 -7.02
N ILE A 106 -10.29 0.19 -7.43
CA ILE A 106 -9.31 -0.46 -6.57
C ILE A 106 -8.65 0.62 -5.71
N VAL A 107 -8.54 0.39 -4.40
CA VAL A 107 -7.96 1.33 -3.44
C VAL A 107 -6.81 0.67 -2.69
N GLY A 108 -5.71 1.42 -2.49
CA GLY A 108 -4.60 0.99 -1.65
C GLY A 108 -4.72 1.59 -0.25
N GLN A 109 -4.89 0.72 0.74
CA GLN A 109 -5.16 1.06 2.14
C GLN A 109 -4.35 0.15 3.07
N SER A 110 -4.22 0.50 4.34
CA SER A 110 -3.70 -0.44 5.34
C SER A 110 -4.69 -1.61 5.48
N PHE A 111 -4.18 -2.85 5.53
CA PHE A 111 -5.02 -4.03 5.74
C PHE A 111 -5.70 -3.97 7.11
N ARG A 112 -4.90 -3.84 8.17
CA ARG A 112 -5.30 -3.56 9.55
C ARG A 112 -4.22 -2.66 10.15
N ARG A 113 -4.53 -1.73 11.05
CA ARG A 113 -3.46 -1.05 11.81
C ARG A 113 -2.92 -2.03 12.88
N PRO A 114 -1.60 -2.07 13.15
CA PRO A 114 -0.53 -1.20 12.65
C PRO A 114 0.22 -1.75 11.41
N TYR A 115 -0.41 -2.59 10.58
CA TYR A 115 0.22 -3.13 9.37
C TYR A 115 0.29 -2.07 8.26
N ASP A 116 1.51 -1.71 7.86
CA ASP A 116 1.80 -0.52 7.03
C ASP A 116 2.28 -0.84 5.60
N TYR A 117 1.82 -1.93 5.00
CA TYR A 117 1.98 -2.12 3.55
C TYR A 117 0.69 -1.74 2.82
N ILE A 118 0.85 -1.28 1.59
CA ILE A 118 -0.28 -0.99 0.72
C ILE A 118 -1.01 -2.30 0.43
N TYR A 119 -2.19 -2.44 1.02
CA TYR A 119 -3.10 -3.54 0.78
C TYR A 119 -4.21 -3.08 -0.17
N TRP A 120 -4.53 -3.92 -1.16
CA TRP A 120 -5.48 -3.59 -2.21
C TRP A 120 -6.84 -4.22 -1.94
N ARG A 121 -7.90 -3.42 -2.09
CA ARG A 121 -9.30 -3.89 -2.09
C ARG A 121 -10.11 -3.17 -3.17
N VAL A 122 -11.22 -3.75 -3.59
CA VAL A 122 -12.11 -3.17 -4.61
C VAL A 122 -13.29 -2.52 -3.92
N VAL A 123 -13.50 -1.21 -4.11
CA VAL A 123 -14.75 -0.53 -3.77
C VAL A 123 -15.77 -0.85 -4.87
N ILE A 124 -16.91 -1.40 -4.45
CA ILE A 124 -17.99 -1.82 -5.36
C ILE A 124 -19.29 -1.08 -5.07
N GLY A 125 -19.38 -0.33 -3.96
CA GLY A 125 -20.61 0.33 -3.56
C GLY A 125 -20.44 1.24 -2.36
N PHE A 126 -21.53 1.90 -2.00
CA PHE A 126 -21.67 2.65 -0.76
C PHE A 126 -23.14 2.68 -0.33
N ASP A 127 -23.34 2.96 0.94
CA ASP A 127 -24.60 3.29 1.58
C ASP A 127 -24.26 4.46 2.51
N ASP A 128 -24.84 5.64 2.32
CA ASP A 128 -24.45 6.84 3.07
C ASP A 128 -24.67 6.72 4.58
N GLU A 129 -25.51 5.78 5.03
CA GLU A 129 -25.72 5.50 6.45
C GLU A 129 -24.77 4.41 6.97
N LYS A 130 -24.49 3.39 6.15
CA LYS A 130 -23.73 2.20 6.58
C LYS A 130 -22.27 2.18 6.14
N GLY A 131 -21.86 3.07 5.24
CA GLY A 131 -20.49 3.24 4.75
C GLY A 131 -20.20 2.60 3.40
N ILE A 132 -18.93 2.27 3.17
CA ILE A 132 -18.39 1.82 1.89
C ILE A 132 -18.45 0.30 1.77
N ILE A 133 -18.90 -0.19 0.62
CA ILE A 133 -19.01 -1.62 0.31
C ILE A 133 -17.82 -2.02 -0.55
N THR A 134 -17.07 -3.02 -0.09
CA THR A 134 -15.82 -3.47 -0.72
C THR A 134 -15.79 -4.98 -0.96
N ASN A 135 -15.14 -5.42 -2.02
CA ASN A 135 -14.61 -6.78 -2.10
C ASN A 135 -13.17 -6.74 -1.62
N ASP A 136 -12.91 -7.34 -0.45
CA ASP A 136 -11.60 -7.42 0.18
C ASP A 136 -11.05 -8.83 -0.03
N PRO A 137 -9.95 -9.02 -0.80
CA PRO A 137 -9.44 -10.34 -1.16
C PRO A 137 -9.19 -11.30 0.02
N ILE A 138 -8.84 -10.77 1.19
CA ILE A 138 -8.54 -11.60 2.37
C ILE A 138 -9.79 -11.76 3.25
N LEU A 139 -10.57 -10.70 3.45
CA LEU A 139 -11.68 -10.72 4.40
C LEU A 139 -12.91 -11.41 3.82
N ARG A 140 -13.50 -10.88 2.72
CA ARG A 140 -14.71 -11.38 2.04
C ARG A 140 -15.19 -10.41 0.95
N ASN A 141 -16.13 -10.88 0.12
CA ASN A 141 -16.95 -10.02 -0.73
C ASN A 141 -17.98 -9.21 0.07
N ASN A 142 -18.45 -8.10 -0.51
CA ASN A 142 -19.47 -7.22 0.08
C ASN A 142 -19.16 -6.80 1.53
N TYR A 143 -17.87 -6.64 1.85
CA TYR A 143 -17.42 -6.17 3.16
C TYR A 143 -17.72 -4.69 3.33
N GLN A 144 -18.56 -4.39 4.32
CA GLN A 144 -18.99 -3.04 4.65
C GLN A 144 -18.06 -2.40 5.68
N ILE A 145 -17.61 -1.19 5.39
CA ILE A 145 -16.68 -0.41 6.22
C ILE A 145 -17.31 0.96 6.46
N ALA A 146 -17.51 1.36 7.72
CA ALA A 146 -17.94 2.71 8.06
C ALA A 146 -17.02 3.76 7.40
N GLU A 147 -17.59 4.85 6.89
CA GLU A 147 -16.84 5.79 6.03
C GLU A 147 -15.66 6.46 6.77
N ASP A 148 -15.83 6.80 8.04
CA ASP A 148 -14.76 7.32 8.91
C ASP A 148 -13.61 6.30 9.04
N LYS A 149 -13.96 5.02 9.24
CA LYS A 149 -13.00 3.94 9.29
C LYS A 149 -12.31 3.76 7.95
N PHE A 150 -13.05 3.74 6.84
CA PHE A 150 -12.50 3.65 5.49
C PHE A 150 -11.48 4.76 5.23
N ASN A 151 -11.83 6.01 5.53
CA ASN A 151 -10.94 7.15 5.39
C ASN A 151 -9.70 7.06 6.30
N SER A 152 -9.81 6.44 7.48
CA SER A 152 -8.66 6.21 8.36
C SER A 152 -7.69 5.14 7.85
N LEU A 153 -8.11 4.31 6.89
CA LEU A 153 -7.31 3.21 6.34
C LEU A 153 -6.42 3.66 5.18
N TRP A 154 -6.54 4.88 4.68
CA TRP A 154 -5.57 5.38 3.71
C TRP A 154 -4.16 5.31 4.30
N VAL A 155 -3.25 4.66 3.56
CA VAL A 155 -1.83 4.63 3.92
C VAL A 155 -1.33 6.07 3.96
N ARG A 156 -0.63 6.44 5.03
CA ARG A 156 -0.10 7.81 5.20
C ARG A 156 0.91 8.15 4.11
N GLU A 157 1.49 7.11 3.54
CA GLU A 157 2.65 7.15 2.68
C GLU A 157 2.28 7.12 1.18
N ALA A 158 1.04 6.78 0.85
CA ALA A 158 0.48 6.93 -0.49
C ALA A 158 -1.01 7.30 -0.36
N PRO A 159 -1.31 8.49 0.19
CA PRO A 159 -2.67 8.85 0.58
C PRO A 159 -3.59 8.77 -0.64
N ASN A 160 -4.77 8.18 -0.43
CA ASN A 160 -5.81 8.05 -1.45
C ASN A 160 -5.36 7.32 -2.73
N ILE A 161 -4.30 6.50 -2.70
CA ILE A 161 -3.86 5.77 -3.89
C ILE A 161 -4.99 4.87 -4.41
N THR A 162 -5.31 5.05 -5.68
CA THR A 162 -6.41 4.38 -6.36
C THR A 162 -5.98 3.91 -7.73
N ILE A 163 -6.58 2.80 -8.17
CA ILE A 163 -6.43 2.26 -9.49
C ILE A 163 -7.82 2.20 -10.12
N VAL A 164 -7.95 2.80 -11.30
CA VAL A 164 -9.17 2.75 -12.09
C VAL A 164 -8.85 2.07 -13.41
N ILE A 165 -9.53 0.95 -13.67
CA ILE A 165 -9.41 0.19 -14.92
C ILE A 165 -10.76 0.29 -15.63
N VAL A 166 -10.72 0.64 -16.90
CA VAL A 166 -11.93 0.97 -17.67
C VAL A 166 -11.77 0.60 -19.13
N PRO A 167 -12.80 0.08 -19.81
CA PRO A 167 -12.77 -0.13 -21.25
C PRO A 167 -12.41 1.17 -22.01
N LYS A 168 -11.57 1.08 -23.06
CA LYS A 168 -11.08 2.26 -23.82
C LYS A 168 -12.20 3.08 -24.48
N ASP A 169 -13.35 2.48 -24.74
CA ASP A 169 -14.53 3.09 -25.32
C ASP A 169 -15.41 3.83 -24.30
N LYS A 170 -15.23 3.55 -23.00
CA LYS A 170 -16.01 4.19 -21.92
C LYS A 170 -15.41 5.54 -21.54
N LYS A 171 -16.21 6.60 -21.68
CA LYS A 171 -15.81 7.97 -21.32
C LYS A 171 -15.72 8.10 -19.81
N LEU A 172 -14.67 8.77 -19.34
CA LEU A 172 -14.40 9.02 -17.93
C LEU A 172 -14.10 10.49 -17.69
N SER A 173 -14.67 11.04 -16.63
CA SER A 173 -14.32 12.36 -16.10
C SER A 173 -13.31 12.24 -14.97
N ILE A 174 -12.21 11.51 -15.18
CA ILE A 174 -11.06 11.49 -14.27
C ILE A 174 -9.96 12.34 -14.88
N THR A 175 -9.47 13.31 -14.12
CA THR A 175 -8.27 14.05 -14.50
C THR A 175 -7.06 13.29 -13.97
N GLU A 176 -6.25 12.75 -14.88
CA GLU A 176 -5.02 12.08 -14.50
C GLU A 176 -4.03 13.10 -13.94
N ASN A 177 -3.68 12.97 -12.66
CA ASN A 177 -2.63 13.79 -12.07
C ASN A 177 -1.27 13.22 -12.47
N ASN A 178 -0.73 13.72 -13.58
CA ASN A 178 0.56 13.26 -14.13
C ASN A 178 1.71 13.36 -13.12
N THR A 179 1.69 14.34 -12.22
CA THR A 179 2.72 14.48 -11.17
C THR A 179 2.66 13.32 -10.20
N VAL A 180 1.46 12.97 -9.72
CA VAL A 180 1.24 11.85 -8.80
C VAL A 180 1.57 10.53 -9.49
N LYS A 181 1.08 10.32 -10.72
CA LYS A 181 1.37 9.13 -11.51
C LYS A 181 2.86 8.92 -11.70
N ASN A 182 3.57 9.96 -12.14
CA ASN A 182 5.00 9.89 -12.39
C ASN A 182 5.77 9.62 -11.09
N ALA A 183 5.41 10.26 -9.98
CA ALA A 183 6.01 10.00 -8.69
C ALA A 183 5.79 8.54 -8.24
N MET A 184 4.56 8.04 -8.29
CA MET A 184 4.30 6.65 -7.92
C MET A 184 5.04 5.67 -8.83
N SER A 185 5.14 5.95 -10.12
CA SER A 185 5.93 5.16 -11.07
C SER A 185 7.42 5.13 -10.66
N MET A 186 8.01 6.26 -10.29
CA MET A 186 9.39 6.34 -9.77
C MET A 186 9.54 5.49 -8.50
N TYR A 187 8.63 5.61 -7.54
CA TYR A 187 8.67 4.82 -6.31
C TYR A 187 8.62 3.32 -6.59
N PHE A 188 7.64 2.84 -7.35
CA PHE A 188 7.53 1.41 -7.67
C PHE A 188 8.69 0.89 -8.53
N SER A 189 9.27 1.74 -9.40
CA SER A 189 10.50 1.41 -10.13
C SER A 189 11.67 1.23 -9.17
N ALA A 190 11.82 2.11 -8.18
CA ALA A 190 12.84 1.95 -7.14
C ALA A 190 12.67 0.65 -6.34
N ILE A 191 11.44 0.29 -5.98
CA ILE A 191 11.15 -0.99 -5.28
C ILE A 191 11.55 -2.20 -6.15
N SER A 192 11.28 -2.14 -7.46
CA SER A 192 11.71 -3.17 -8.42
C SER A 192 13.23 -3.26 -8.54
N TYR A 193 13.94 -2.13 -8.50
CA TYR A 193 15.40 -2.12 -8.47
C TYR A 193 15.97 -2.64 -7.16
N ILE A 194 15.38 -2.30 -6.01
CA ILE A 194 15.72 -2.85 -4.69
C ILE A 194 15.63 -4.38 -4.69
N SER A 195 14.55 -4.94 -5.24
CA SER A 195 14.37 -6.40 -5.27
C SER A 195 15.37 -7.13 -6.18
N LYS A 196 16.04 -6.41 -7.09
CA LYS A 196 17.14 -6.89 -7.93
C LYS A 196 18.52 -6.58 -7.36
N SER A 197 18.57 -5.95 -6.17
CA SER A 197 19.81 -5.39 -5.60
C SER A 197 20.50 -4.36 -6.52
N ASP A 198 19.78 -3.74 -7.45
CA ASP A 198 20.28 -2.63 -8.25
C ASP A 198 20.14 -1.31 -7.47
N TRP A 199 21.01 -1.17 -6.47
CA TRP A 199 20.96 -0.06 -5.52
C TRP A 199 21.18 1.31 -6.19
N LYS A 200 21.96 1.36 -7.27
CA LYS A 200 22.24 2.62 -7.99
C LYS A 200 21.01 3.13 -8.72
N SER A 201 20.32 2.25 -9.45
CA SER A 201 19.07 2.62 -10.15
C SER A 201 17.96 2.92 -9.14
N ALA A 202 17.86 2.15 -8.06
CA ALA A 202 16.92 2.42 -6.98
C ALA A 202 17.12 3.81 -6.37
N ARG A 203 18.38 4.19 -6.08
CA ARG A 203 18.72 5.52 -5.56
C ARG A 203 18.26 6.63 -6.51
N ALA A 204 18.56 6.49 -7.80
CA ALA A 204 18.22 7.50 -8.80
C ALA A 204 16.70 7.74 -8.91
N GLU A 205 15.90 6.68 -8.85
CA GLU A 205 14.44 6.79 -8.86
C GLU A 205 13.89 7.38 -7.55
N LEU A 206 14.44 7.00 -6.40
CA LEU A 206 14.05 7.58 -5.10
C LEU A 206 14.39 9.06 -4.99
N GLU A 207 15.51 9.52 -5.55
CA GLU A 207 15.86 10.93 -5.58
C GLU A 207 14.88 11.76 -6.43
N LYS A 208 14.38 11.20 -7.54
CA LYS A 208 13.32 11.85 -8.34
C LYS A 208 12.00 11.88 -7.55
N TYR A 209 11.64 10.77 -6.92
CA TYR A 209 10.44 10.66 -6.10
C TYR A 209 10.42 11.66 -4.94
N LEU A 210 11.53 11.74 -4.19
CA LEU A 210 11.67 12.60 -3.02
C LEU A 210 11.77 14.10 -3.39
N LYS A 211 12.04 14.46 -4.64
CA LYS A 211 11.87 15.86 -5.09
C LYS A 211 10.40 16.28 -5.13
N ILE A 212 9.50 15.34 -5.37
CA ILE A 212 8.05 15.58 -5.43
C ILE A 212 7.44 15.43 -4.03
N TYR A 213 7.84 14.39 -3.30
CA TYR A 213 7.37 14.14 -1.93
C TYR A 213 8.52 14.07 -0.92
N PRO A 214 9.11 15.23 -0.52
CA PRO A 214 10.31 15.27 0.29
C PRO A 214 10.16 14.71 1.71
N ASP A 215 8.94 14.72 2.25
CA ASP A 215 8.62 14.22 3.59
C ASP A 215 7.91 12.86 3.55
N ASN A 216 7.89 12.17 2.40
CA ASN A 216 7.21 10.89 2.28
C ASN A 216 7.96 9.80 3.05
N PRO A 217 7.33 9.15 4.05
CA PRO A 217 8.02 8.17 4.89
C PRO A 217 8.41 6.88 4.15
N LEU A 218 7.63 6.37 3.18
CA LEU A 218 8.04 5.21 2.38
C LEU A 218 9.26 5.54 1.53
N GLY A 219 9.24 6.69 0.85
CA GLY A 219 10.37 7.14 0.02
C GLY A 219 11.64 7.37 0.84
N LEU A 220 11.53 8.05 1.99
CA LEU A 220 12.68 8.32 2.87
C LEU A 220 13.24 7.02 3.48
N ASN A 221 12.37 6.10 3.90
CA ASN A 221 12.81 4.81 4.43
C ASN A 221 13.51 3.96 3.36
N ALA A 222 12.89 3.83 2.17
CA ALA A 222 13.50 3.11 1.05
C ALA A 222 14.84 3.74 0.65
N TYR A 223 14.94 5.08 0.66
CA TYR A 223 16.20 5.79 0.37
C TYR A 223 17.27 5.51 1.43
N ALA A 224 16.92 5.57 2.72
CA ALA A 224 17.83 5.22 3.81
C ALA A 224 18.32 3.77 3.69
N TYR A 225 17.43 2.82 3.38
CA TYR A 225 17.79 1.43 3.14
C TYR A 225 18.71 1.27 1.93
N VAL A 226 18.45 1.95 0.81
CA VAL A 226 19.32 1.91 -0.37
C VAL A 226 20.71 2.49 -0.07
N LEU A 227 20.78 3.60 0.67
CA LEU A 227 22.04 4.19 1.10
C LEU A 227 22.85 3.24 2.01
N LEU A 228 22.17 2.53 2.90
CA LEU A 228 22.79 1.47 3.71
C LEU A 228 23.42 0.39 2.83
N GLN A 229 22.68 -0.10 1.82
CA GLN A 229 23.18 -1.14 0.90
C GLN A 229 24.36 -0.66 0.03
N LEU A 230 24.42 0.64 -0.26
CA LEU A 230 25.55 1.28 -0.95
C LEU A 230 26.77 1.52 -0.04
N GLY A 231 26.65 1.26 1.27
CA GLY A 231 27.70 1.54 2.25
C GLY A 231 27.82 3.02 2.63
N GLU A 232 26.87 3.86 2.22
CA GLU A 232 26.85 5.29 2.55
C GLU A 232 26.21 5.53 3.93
N LEU A 233 26.84 4.99 4.97
CA LEU A 233 26.24 4.86 6.31
C LEU A 233 25.81 6.20 6.93
N GLU A 234 26.62 7.24 6.81
CA GLU A 234 26.27 8.57 7.35
C GLU A 234 25.09 9.21 6.59
N ASN A 235 25.02 9.01 5.27
CA ASN A 235 23.88 9.47 4.48
C ASN A 235 22.61 8.69 4.87
N ALA A 236 22.72 7.38 5.06
CA ALA A 236 21.63 6.52 5.51
C ALA A 236 21.09 6.97 6.88
N LYS A 237 22.00 7.24 7.84
CA LYS A 237 21.69 7.82 9.14
C LYS A 237 20.99 9.18 9.02
N GLY A 238 21.48 10.04 8.14
CA GLY A 238 20.86 11.34 7.85
C GLY A 238 19.43 11.20 7.30
N ALA A 239 19.19 10.26 6.40
CA ALA A 239 17.88 9.98 5.83
C ALA A 239 16.91 9.41 6.87
N ILE A 240 17.33 8.41 7.65
CA ILE A 240 16.45 7.75 8.64
C ILE A 240 16.08 8.70 9.79
N ASN A 241 17.01 9.57 10.21
CA ASN A 241 16.75 10.55 11.27
C ASN A 241 15.77 11.67 10.85
N LYS A 242 15.54 11.87 9.55
CA LYS A 242 14.51 12.81 9.05
C LYS A 242 13.10 12.24 9.19
N VAL A 243 12.94 10.93 9.02
CA VAL A 243 11.63 10.28 8.95
C VAL A 243 11.19 9.72 10.29
N LEU A 244 12.09 9.06 11.04
CA LEU A 244 11.75 8.31 12.24
C LEU A 244 11.03 9.14 13.33
N PRO A 245 11.43 10.40 13.64
CA PRO A 245 10.74 11.19 14.67
C PRO A 245 9.29 11.54 14.31
N LYS A 246 8.98 11.65 13.02
CA LYS A 246 7.63 11.98 12.51
C LYS A 246 6.78 10.73 12.33
N TYR A 247 7.42 9.61 11.97
CA TYR A 247 6.78 8.36 11.61
C TYR A 247 7.50 7.19 12.31
N PRO A 248 7.20 6.95 13.59
CA PRO A 248 7.74 5.81 14.35
C PRO A 248 7.04 4.50 13.94
N LEU A 249 7.21 4.09 12.69
CA LEU A 249 6.55 2.92 12.11
C LEU A 249 7.47 1.69 12.20
N PRO A 250 6.94 0.47 12.30
CA PRO A 250 7.74 -0.73 12.54
C PRO A 250 8.84 -0.97 11.48
N PHE A 251 8.55 -0.76 10.20
CA PHE A 251 9.52 -0.93 9.12
C PHE A 251 10.61 0.16 9.10
N ILE A 252 10.31 1.34 9.66
CA ILE A 252 11.27 2.44 9.81
C ILE A 252 12.19 2.17 10.99
N TYR A 253 11.65 1.64 12.08
CA TYR A 253 12.45 1.13 13.20
C TYR A 253 13.39 0.01 12.75
N ASP A 254 12.92 -0.95 11.95
CA ASP A 254 13.76 -2.04 11.44
C ASP A 254 14.93 -1.51 10.58
N THR A 255 14.63 -0.60 9.65
CA THR A 255 15.66 0.04 8.82
C THR A 255 16.65 0.85 9.67
N ALA A 256 16.18 1.55 10.71
CA ALA A 256 17.05 2.23 11.66
C ALA A 256 17.95 1.23 12.40
N GLY A 257 17.40 0.12 12.91
CA GLY A 257 18.16 -0.95 13.56
C GLY A 257 19.32 -1.45 12.69
N LEU A 258 19.05 -1.74 11.41
CA LEU A 258 20.07 -2.15 10.45
C LEU A 258 21.17 -1.09 10.25
N ILE A 259 20.80 0.19 10.12
CA ILE A 259 21.74 1.30 9.93
C ILE A 259 22.64 1.46 11.16
N TYR A 260 22.05 1.57 12.35
CA TYR A 260 22.79 1.76 13.60
C TYR A 260 23.66 0.54 13.95
N TRP A 261 23.23 -0.67 13.56
CA TRP A 261 24.06 -1.87 13.70
C TRP A 261 25.31 -1.79 12.81
N LYS A 262 25.18 -1.38 11.55
CA LYS A 262 26.34 -1.20 10.65
C LYS A 262 27.27 -0.07 11.08
N LEU A 263 26.76 0.93 11.81
CA LEU A 263 27.55 1.99 12.43
C LEU A 263 28.24 1.57 13.75
N ASN A 264 28.06 0.32 14.19
CA ASN A 264 28.54 -0.16 15.48
C ASN A 264 27.96 0.59 16.71
N GLU A 265 26.80 1.23 16.55
CA GLU A 265 26.04 1.85 17.63
C GLU A 265 25.06 0.81 18.21
N ILE A 266 25.61 -0.21 18.88
CA ILE A 266 24.91 -1.45 19.27
C ILE A 266 23.67 -1.20 20.13
N ASP A 267 23.76 -0.35 21.15
CA ASP A 267 22.62 -0.08 22.05
C ASP A 267 21.42 0.54 21.32
N ARG A 268 21.68 1.43 20.36
CA ARG A 268 20.63 2.05 19.54
C ARG A 268 20.04 1.05 18.57
N ALA A 269 20.89 0.22 17.95
CA ALA A 269 20.44 -0.82 17.06
C ALA A 269 19.46 -1.77 17.76
N GLU A 270 19.82 -2.22 18.97
CA GLU A 270 18.95 -3.09 19.78
C GLU A 270 17.62 -2.42 20.11
N GLN A 271 17.64 -1.15 20.55
CA GLN A 271 16.41 -0.42 20.85
C GLN A 271 15.48 -0.33 19.63
N TYR A 272 16.04 -0.07 18.45
CA TYR A 272 15.24 0.04 17.23
C TYR A 272 14.71 -1.31 16.75
N PHE A 273 15.51 -2.37 16.78
CA PHE A 273 15.01 -3.70 16.45
C PHE A 273 13.93 -4.18 17.43
N TYR A 274 14.11 -3.92 18.72
CA TYR A 274 13.10 -4.24 19.73
C TYR A 274 11.78 -3.50 19.45
N ASN A 275 11.83 -2.19 19.19
CA ASN A 275 10.64 -1.40 18.87
C ASN A 275 9.93 -1.89 17.59
N ALA A 276 10.69 -2.29 16.57
CA ALA A 276 10.13 -2.89 15.36
C ALA A 276 9.42 -4.21 15.68
N TYR A 277 10.09 -5.10 16.43
CA TYR A 277 9.60 -6.42 16.80
C TYR A 277 8.32 -6.37 17.65
N ILE A 278 8.31 -5.58 18.74
CA ILE A 278 7.13 -5.52 19.62
C ILE A 278 5.90 -4.93 18.92
N SER A 279 6.12 -4.08 17.92
CA SER A 279 5.03 -3.47 17.17
C SER A 279 4.43 -4.43 16.14
N THR A 280 5.27 -5.30 15.55
CA THR A 280 4.86 -6.24 14.51
C THR A 280 5.56 -7.61 14.66
N PRO A 281 5.24 -8.39 15.70
CA PRO A 281 5.93 -9.66 15.98
C PRO A 281 5.64 -10.76 14.95
N SER A 282 4.68 -10.56 14.06
CA SER A 282 4.31 -11.47 12.98
C SER A 282 4.96 -11.14 11.64
N ASN A 283 5.83 -10.11 11.55
CA ASN A 283 6.52 -9.77 10.32
C ASN A 283 7.84 -10.56 10.22
N ARG A 284 7.93 -11.46 9.23
CA ARG A 284 9.10 -12.33 9.01
C ARG A 284 10.42 -11.58 8.98
N GLU A 285 10.47 -10.48 8.22
CA GLU A 285 11.73 -9.78 7.97
C GLU A 285 12.21 -9.05 9.22
N ILE A 286 11.29 -8.40 9.96
CA ILE A 286 11.60 -7.76 11.25
C ILE A 286 12.12 -8.80 12.26
N VAL A 287 11.45 -9.95 12.38
CA VAL A 287 11.86 -11.03 13.28
C VAL A 287 13.23 -11.57 12.89
N LYS A 288 13.46 -11.81 11.59
CA LYS A 288 14.74 -12.32 11.08
C LYS A 288 15.88 -11.34 11.31
N ASN A 289 15.67 -10.05 11.04
CA ASN A 289 16.66 -9.01 11.26
C ASN A 289 17.03 -8.88 12.74
N TYR A 290 16.03 -8.86 13.63
CA TYR A 290 16.30 -8.80 15.07
C TYR A 290 17.01 -10.06 15.58
N ALA A 291 16.59 -11.25 15.14
CA ALA A 291 17.25 -12.51 15.52
C ALA A 291 18.71 -12.53 15.06
N ASN A 292 18.99 -12.12 13.83
CA ASN A 292 20.35 -12.02 13.30
C ASN A 292 21.21 -11.02 14.09
N PHE A 293 20.63 -9.90 14.50
CA PHE A 293 21.30 -8.95 15.39
C PHE A 293 21.64 -9.61 16.74
N LEU A 294 20.68 -10.25 17.40
CA LEU A 294 20.88 -10.93 18.69
C LEU A 294 21.94 -12.04 18.60
N ILE A 295 21.92 -12.83 17.52
CA ILE A 295 22.93 -13.85 17.25
C ILE A 295 24.33 -13.24 17.16
N ALA A 296 24.47 -12.12 16.44
CA ALA A 296 25.75 -11.41 16.32
C ALA A 296 26.23 -10.84 17.66
N GLN A 297 25.33 -10.56 18.61
CA GLN A 297 25.65 -10.15 19.97
C GLN A 297 25.80 -11.33 20.95
N ALA A 298 25.84 -12.58 20.45
CA ALA A 298 25.88 -13.81 21.24
C ALA A 298 24.68 -14.00 22.20
N LYS A 299 23.58 -13.28 21.99
CA LYS A 299 22.30 -13.41 22.72
C LYS A 299 21.44 -14.54 22.12
N ILE A 300 21.98 -15.76 22.11
CA ILE A 300 21.41 -16.90 21.39
C ILE A 300 20.04 -17.31 21.94
N ASP A 301 19.86 -17.34 23.26
CA ASP A 301 18.60 -17.74 23.88
C ASP A 301 17.47 -16.75 23.57
N GLU A 302 17.77 -15.44 23.56
CA GLU A 302 16.82 -14.40 23.17
C GLU A 302 16.41 -14.54 21.69
N ALA A 303 17.39 -14.80 20.81
CA ALA A 303 17.12 -15.05 19.39
C ALA A 303 16.19 -16.27 19.20
N LYS A 304 16.46 -17.38 19.91
CA LYS A 304 15.57 -18.56 19.89
C LYS A 304 14.18 -18.23 20.40
N GLY A 305 14.05 -17.42 21.44
CA GLY A 305 12.77 -17.01 22.02
C GLY A 305 11.89 -16.27 21.01
N ILE A 306 12.43 -15.28 20.29
CA ILE A 306 11.66 -14.52 19.31
C ILE A 306 11.31 -15.35 18.06
N LEU A 307 12.23 -16.23 17.61
CA LEU A 307 11.98 -17.12 16.47
C LEU A 307 10.88 -18.14 16.79
N ASN A 308 10.92 -18.76 17.97
CA ASN A 308 9.85 -19.65 18.44
C ASN A 308 8.50 -18.92 18.53
N SER A 309 8.49 -17.71 19.11
CA SER A 309 7.26 -16.92 19.24
C SER A 309 6.64 -16.58 17.87
N TYR A 310 7.47 -16.29 16.88
CA TYR A 310 7.02 -16.10 15.50
C TYR A 310 6.46 -17.39 14.88
N LEU A 311 7.13 -18.53 15.07
CA LEU A 311 6.67 -19.82 14.54
C LEU A 311 5.38 -20.34 15.18
N LEU A 312 5.03 -19.88 16.39
CA LEU A 312 3.69 -20.11 16.95
C LEU A 312 2.59 -19.41 16.13
N ILE A 313 2.91 -18.32 15.44
CA ILE A 313 2.00 -17.55 14.59
C ILE A 313 2.06 -18.07 13.14
N GLN A 314 3.26 -18.40 12.65
CA GLN A 314 3.54 -18.82 11.28
C GLN A 314 4.30 -20.17 11.26
N PRO A 315 3.64 -21.30 11.60
CA PRO A 315 4.32 -22.59 11.80
C PRO A 315 4.94 -23.18 10.52
N GLU A 316 4.46 -22.76 9.35
CA GLU A 316 4.91 -23.25 8.03
C GLU A 316 6.10 -22.46 7.46
N ASP A 317 6.64 -21.46 8.19
CA ASP A 317 7.78 -20.67 7.73
C ASP A 317 9.09 -21.47 7.79
N GLY A 318 9.39 -22.16 6.69
CA GLY A 318 10.57 -23.02 6.57
C GLY A 318 11.91 -22.28 6.68
N GLU A 319 11.98 -20.99 6.31
CA GLU A 319 13.20 -20.18 6.45
C GLU A 319 13.50 -19.94 7.92
N ILE A 320 12.50 -19.47 8.68
CA ILE A 320 12.65 -19.19 10.10
C ILE A 320 12.86 -20.48 10.91
N LYS A 321 12.18 -21.57 10.55
CA LYS A 321 12.39 -22.89 11.14
C LYS A 321 13.84 -23.37 10.97
N SER A 322 14.38 -23.25 9.75
CA SER A 322 15.77 -23.64 9.46
C SER A 322 16.78 -22.79 10.24
N LEU A 323 16.53 -21.49 10.38
CA LEU A 323 17.35 -20.59 11.19
C LEU A 323 17.34 -21.05 12.67
N LEU A 324 16.16 -21.32 13.23
CA LEU A 324 16.04 -21.79 14.61
C LEU A 324 16.76 -23.14 14.84
N ASP A 325 16.59 -24.11 13.93
CA ASP A 325 17.24 -25.42 14.01
C ASP A 325 18.77 -25.29 13.97
N SER A 326 19.31 -24.34 13.19
CA SER A 326 20.74 -24.05 13.14
C SER A 326 21.31 -23.50 14.46
N LEU A 327 20.47 -22.87 15.30
CA LEU A 327 20.86 -22.39 16.62
C LEU A 327 20.75 -23.47 17.70
N ASN A 328 19.91 -24.48 17.50
CA ASN A 328 19.75 -25.62 18.41
C ASN A 328 20.85 -26.68 18.24
N SER A 329 21.55 -26.66 17.11
CA SER A 329 22.63 -27.59 16.77
C SER A 329 24.04 -27.08 17.13
N ARG A 330 24.15 -25.87 17.69
CA ARG A 330 25.40 -25.26 18.18
C ARG A 330 25.51 -25.37 19.69
#